data_AF-A0A945BGM2-F1
#
_entry.id   AF-A0A945BGM2-F1
#
_cell.length_a   1.000
_cell.length_b   1.000
_cell.length_c   1.000
_cell.angle_alpha   90.00
_cell.angle_beta   90.00
_cell.angle_gamma   90.00
#
_symmetry.space_group_name_H-M   'P 1'
#
loop_
_entity.id
_entity.type
_entity.pdbx_description
1 polymer ?
#
loop_
_entity_poly.entity_id
_entity_poly.type
_entity_poly.pdbx_seq_one_letter_code
_entity_poly.pdbx_strand_id
1 'polypeptide(L)'
;MRKKILLLGSGELGKEVVVAMQRLGQYVIAVDNYKNAPAMQVAHESEVINMLDGEELDRIVAKHQPDFIVPEVESIRTERFYDYENQGYTVIPSAKAANFTMNRKAIRDLAAIDLGIKTAKYKYATSYEELKKGVEFTGMPCVVKPLMSSSGKGQSVIKTESDIEKAWNYAMEGSRGDLMEVI
;
A
#
# COMPACT_ATOMS: atom_id res chain seq x y z
N MET A 1 15.93 -14.99 -22.13
CA MET A 1 16.83 -14.92 -20.96
C MET A 1 15.96 -15.03 -19.71
N ARG A 2 16.37 -15.83 -18.72
CA ARG A 2 15.62 -15.98 -17.46
C ARG A 2 15.85 -14.75 -16.59
N LYS A 3 14.77 -14.10 -16.18
CA LYS A 3 14.75 -12.95 -15.27
C LYS A 3 14.44 -13.40 -13.85
N LYS A 4 14.93 -12.64 -12.88
CA LYS A 4 14.70 -12.83 -11.45
C LYS A 4 13.70 -11.79 -10.95
N ILE A 5 12.59 -12.26 -10.39
CA ILE A 5 11.48 -11.43 -9.91
C ILE A 5 11.43 -11.53 -8.39
N LEU A 6 11.43 -10.38 -7.73
CA LEU A 6 11.14 -10.25 -6.31
C LEU A 6 9.69 -9.80 -6.15
N LEU A 7 8.82 -10.70 -5.70
CA LEU A 7 7.41 -10.41 -5.44
C LEU A 7 7.25 -10.00 -3.96
N LEU A 8 6.78 -8.77 -3.70
CA LEU A 8 6.59 -8.22 -2.36
C LEU A 8 5.10 -8.25 -2.01
N GLY A 9 4.69 -9.22 -1.20
CA GLY A 9 3.30 -9.62 -1.00
C GLY A 9 3.02 -10.92 -1.74
N SER A 10 2.71 -11.98 -0.99
CA SER A 10 2.64 -13.36 -1.51
C SER A 10 1.25 -13.96 -1.34
N GLY A 11 0.21 -13.13 -1.43
CA GLY A 11 -1.20 -13.56 -1.38
C GLY A 11 -1.64 -14.35 -2.61
N GLU A 12 -2.95 -14.56 -2.72
CA GLU A 12 -3.57 -15.32 -3.81
C GLU A 12 -3.39 -14.67 -5.18
N LEU A 13 -3.39 -13.33 -5.28
CA LEU A 13 -3.12 -12.63 -6.54
C LEU A 13 -1.65 -12.83 -6.94
N GLY A 14 -0.75 -12.66 -5.98
CA GLY A 14 0.67 -12.97 -6.14
C GLY A 14 0.91 -14.39 -6.64
N LYS A 15 0.17 -15.38 -6.10
CA LYS A 15 0.27 -16.79 -6.51
C LYS A 15 0.00 -16.99 -8.00
N GLU A 16 -1.05 -16.39 -8.54
CA GLU A 16 -1.36 -16.48 -9.97
C GLU A 16 -0.30 -15.78 -10.84
N VAL A 17 0.26 -14.66 -10.37
CA VAL A 17 1.40 -13.99 -11.01
C VAL A 17 2.61 -14.92 -11.04
N VAL A 18 2.95 -15.58 -9.93
CA VAL A 18 4.08 -16.53 -9.88
C VAL A 18 3.86 -17.71 -10.81
N VAL A 19 2.66 -18.28 -10.87
CA VAL A 19 2.32 -19.37 -11.81
C VAL A 19 2.52 -18.92 -13.27
N ALA A 20 2.07 -17.71 -13.62
CA ALA A 20 2.30 -17.15 -14.96
C ALA A 20 3.80 -16.96 -15.26
N MET A 21 4.56 -16.43 -14.30
CA MET A 21 6.02 -16.25 -14.43
C MET A 21 6.76 -17.58 -14.56
N GLN A 22 6.34 -18.62 -13.82
CA GLN A 22 6.88 -19.98 -13.96
C GLN A 22 6.60 -20.56 -15.35
N ARG A 23 5.39 -20.38 -15.89
CA ARG A 23 5.05 -20.80 -17.26
C ARG A 23 5.95 -20.15 -18.33
N LEU A 24 6.44 -18.94 -18.04
CA LEU A 24 7.41 -18.23 -18.88
C LEU A 24 8.87 -18.58 -18.55
N GLY A 25 9.12 -19.54 -17.65
CA GLY A 25 10.47 -19.99 -17.26
C GLY A 25 11.24 -18.99 -16.38
N GLN A 26 10.57 -18.02 -15.75
CA GLN A 26 11.22 -17.00 -14.93
C GLN A 26 11.55 -17.51 -13.52
N TYR A 27 12.52 -16.87 -12.85
CA TYR A 27 12.87 -17.16 -11.45
C TYR A 27 12.12 -16.21 -10.53
N VAL A 28 11.48 -16.72 -9.48
CA VAL A 28 10.65 -15.90 -8.59
C VAL A 28 11.02 -16.15 -7.14
N ILE A 29 11.26 -15.07 -6.40
CA ILE A 29 11.40 -15.02 -4.96
C ILE A 29 10.14 -14.36 -4.39
N ALA A 30 9.38 -15.11 -3.60
CA ALA A 30 8.13 -14.64 -3.00
C ALA A 30 8.40 -14.15 -1.55
N VAL A 31 8.05 -12.90 -1.27
CA VAL A 31 8.29 -12.26 0.02
C VAL A 31 6.97 -11.93 0.69
N ASP A 32 6.86 -12.21 1.99
CA ASP A 32 5.70 -11.81 2.80
C ASP A 32 6.09 -11.67 4.27
N ASN A 33 5.15 -11.26 5.13
CA ASN A 33 5.35 -11.15 6.58
C ASN A 33 5.03 -12.44 7.35
N TYR A 34 4.67 -13.52 6.65
CA TYR A 34 4.36 -14.82 7.25
C TYR A 34 4.85 -15.98 6.37
N LYS A 35 5.11 -17.12 7.01
CA LYS A 35 5.56 -18.35 6.34
C LYS A 35 4.43 -18.99 5.55
N ASN A 36 4.80 -19.71 4.48
CA ASN A 36 3.88 -20.54 3.67
C ASN A 36 2.73 -19.74 3.01
N ALA A 37 2.94 -18.45 2.76
CA ALA A 37 2.00 -17.62 2.01
C ALA A 37 1.69 -18.26 0.63
N PRO A 38 0.49 -18.04 0.06
CA PRO A 38 0.04 -18.72 -1.16
C PRO A 38 1.06 -18.74 -2.31
N ALA A 39 1.72 -17.62 -2.60
CA ALA A 39 2.70 -17.51 -3.68
C ALA A 39 4.03 -18.22 -3.36
N MET A 40 4.41 -18.33 -2.09
CA MET A 40 5.65 -19.02 -1.67
C MET A 40 5.62 -20.52 -2.02
N GLN A 41 4.44 -21.13 -2.00
CA GLN A 41 4.25 -22.56 -2.29
C GLN A 41 4.53 -22.91 -3.77
N VAL A 42 4.54 -21.90 -4.64
CA VAL A 42 4.79 -22.03 -6.08
C VAL A 42 5.96 -21.16 -6.52
N ALA A 43 6.76 -20.60 -5.61
CA ALA A 43 7.96 -19.83 -5.93
C ALA A 43 9.21 -20.72 -5.92
N HIS A 44 10.34 -20.19 -6.43
CA HIS A 44 11.62 -20.89 -6.38
C HIS A 44 12.28 -20.74 -5.00
N GLU A 45 12.16 -19.54 -4.44
CA GLU A 45 12.61 -19.18 -3.10
C GLU A 45 11.56 -18.32 -2.41
N SER A 46 11.67 -18.18 -1.10
CA SER A 46 10.88 -17.24 -0.32
C SER A 46 11.68 -16.60 0.80
N GLU A 47 11.25 -15.41 1.20
CA GLU A 47 11.76 -14.67 2.35
C GLU A 47 10.59 -14.27 3.24
N VAL A 48 10.78 -14.30 4.55
CA VAL A 48 9.77 -13.82 5.51
C VAL A 48 10.36 -12.63 6.27
N ILE A 49 9.88 -11.43 5.97
CA ILE A 49 10.39 -10.17 6.53
C ILE A 49 9.25 -9.23 6.89
N ASN A 50 9.55 -8.24 7.73
CA ASN A 50 8.68 -7.08 7.83
C ASN A 50 8.93 -6.16 6.61
N MET A 51 8.03 -6.17 5.63
CA MET A 51 8.18 -5.31 4.43
C MET A 51 8.00 -3.81 4.71
N LEU A 52 7.57 -3.43 5.92
CA LEU A 52 7.58 -2.05 6.40
C LEU A 52 8.94 -1.65 7.00
N ASP A 53 9.87 -2.59 7.16
CA ASP A 53 11.24 -2.34 7.56
C ASP A 53 12.11 -2.12 6.31
N GLY A 54 12.62 -0.89 6.15
CA GLY A 54 13.45 -0.53 5.01
C GLY A 54 14.79 -1.25 4.98
N GLU A 55 15.38 -1.56 6.14
CA GLU A 55 16.68 -2.26 6.19
C GLU A 55 16.53 -3.72 5.77
N GLU A 56 15.43 -4.37 6.13
CA GLU A 56 15.14 -5.73 5.67
C GLU A 56 14.87 -5.78 4.16
N LEU A 57 14.18 -4.78 3.60
CA LEU A 57 14.02 -4.65 2.14
C LEU A 57 15.37 -4.47 1.45
N ASP A 58 16.22 -3.58 1.96
CA ASP A 58 17.57 -3.34 1.42
C ASP A 58 18.40 -4.64 1.43
N ARG A 59 18.33 -5.40 2.54
CA ARG A 59 19.00 -6.70 2.69
C ARG A 59 18.55 -7.70 1.64
N ILE A 60 17.24 -7.87 1.42
CA ILE A 60 16.75 -8.88 0.46
C ILE A 60 16.98 -8.46 -0.99
N VAL A 61 16.88 -7.17 -1.32
CA VAL A 61 17.18 -6.67 -2.66
C VAL A 61 18.67 -6.87 -2.97
N ALA A 62 19.57 -6.55 -2.04
CA ALA A 62 21.00 -6.77 -2.20
C ALA A 62 21.37 -8.26 -2.31
N LYS A 63 20.73 -9.13 -1.51
CA LYS A 63 20.94 -10.59 -1.55
C LYS A 63 20.51 -11.18 -2.89
N HIS A 64 19.31 -10.83 -3.35
CA HIS A 64 18.69 -11.50 -4.49
C HIS A 64 19.07 -10.85 -5.83
N GLN A 65 19.36 -9.54 -5.86
CA GLN A 65 19.64 -8.78 -7.09
C GLN A 65 18.60 -9.06 -8.19
N PRO A 66 17.30 -8.76 -7.93
CA PRO A 66 16.25 -9.05 -8.90
C PRO A 66 16.37 -8.17 -10.15
N ASP A 67 15.88 -8.65 -11.29
CA ASP A 67 15.64 -7.78 -12.46
C ASP A 67 14.39 -6.92 -12.26
N PHE A 68 13.36 -7.49 -11.63
CA PHE A 68 12.06 -6.84 -11.39
C PHE A 68 11.63 -6.95 -9.93
N ILE A 69 11.14 -5.85 -9.37
CA ILE A 69 10.50 -5.78 -8.06
C ILE A 69 9.01 -5.55 -8.29
N VAL A 70 8.17 -6.47 -7.84
CA VAL A 70 6.72 -6.48 -8.07
C VAL A 70 6.01 -6.38 -6.72
N PRO A 71 5.56 -5.18 -6.31
CA PRO A 71 4.74 -5.01 -5.12
C PRO A 71 3.29 -5.45 -5.38
N GLU A 72 2.74 -6.26 -4.48
CA GLU A 72 1.36 -6.78 -4.54
C GLU A 72 0.45 -6.20 -3.46
N VAL A 73 1.01 -5.70 -2.34
CA VAL A 73 0.26 -5.15 -1.21
C VAL A 73 0.71 -3.73 -0.85
N GLU A 74 -0.15 -2.98 -0.15
CA GLU A 74 0.15 -1.59 0.24
C GLU A 74 1.05 -1.45 1.47
N SER A 75 1.24 -2.51 2.25
CA SER A 75 2.05 -2.51 3.47
C SER A 75 3.53 -2.77 3.19
N ILE A 76 4.14 -1.90 2.37
CA ILE A 76 5.55 -1.94 2.01
C ILE A 76 6.16 -0.54 2.22
N ARG A 77 7.44 -0.47 2.61
CA ARG A 77 8.20 0.77 2.72
C ARG A 77 8.59 1.34 1.35
N THR A 78 7.57 1.74 0.59
CA THR A 78 7.68 2.08 -0.85
C THR A 78 8.55 3.27 -1.21
N GLU A 79 8.90 4.14 -0.26
CA GLU A 79 9.88 5.19 -0.50
C GLU A 79 11.25 4.62 -0.89
N ARG A 80 11.57 3.39 -0.45
CA ARG A 80 12.81 2.70 -0.84
C ARG A 80 12.85 2.35 -2.33
N PHE A 81 11.70 2.26 -2.99
CA PHE A 81 11.65 1.91 -4.40
C PHE A 81 12.33 2.97 -5.30
N TYR A 82 12.35 4.25 -4.89
CA TYR A 82 13.08 5.27 -5.62
C TYR A 82 14.59 5.02 -5.60
N ASP A 83 15.12 4.61 -4.43
CA ASP A 83 16.53 4.24 -4.31
C ASP A 83 16.85 3.01 -5.15
N TYR A 84 15.94 2.03 -5.21
CA TYR A 84 16.12 0.83 -6.04
C TYR A 84 16.12 1.17 -7.54
N GLU A 85 15.20 2.01 -8.01
CA GLU A 85 15.23 2.48 -9.40
C GLU A 85 16.52 3.25 -9.72
N ASN A 86 17.00 4.10 -8.81
CA ASN A 86 18.28 4.82 -8.97
C ASN A 86 19.49 3.87 -9.02
N GLN A 87 19.40 2.71 -8.37
CA GLN A 87 20.42 1.64 -8.42
C GLN A 87 20.32 0.77 -9.69
N GLY A 88 19.31 1.00 -10.55
CA GLY A 88 19.12 0.28 -11.81
C GLY A 88 18.16 -0.92 -11.72
N TYR A 89 17.51 -1.14 -10.58
CA TYR A 89 16.43 -2.12 -10.47
C TYR A 89 15.17 -1.60 -11.18
N THR A 90 14.35 -2.50 -11.72
CA THR A 90 13.06 -2.12 -12.30
C THR A 90 11.93 -2.42 -11.32
N VAL A 91 11.27 -1.37 -10.82
CA VAL A 91 10.06 -1.53 -9.99
C VAL A 91 8.82 -1.51 -10.89
N ILE A 92 7.88 -2.41 -10.65
CA ILE A 92 6.67 -2.53 -11.45
C ILE A 92 5.48 -1.85 -10.75
N PRO A 93 4.68 -1.01 -11.44
CA PRO A 93 4.95 -0.45 -12.77
C PRO A 93 5.97 0.71 -12.74
N SER A 94 6.20 1.32 -11.57
CA SER A 94 7.32 2.22 -11.24
C SER A 94 7.32 2.48 -9.74
N ALA A 95 8.45 2.93 -9.19
CA ALA A 95 8.54 3.38 -7.78
C ALA A 95 7.52 4.48 -7.48
N LYS A 96 7.42 5.46 -8.40
CA LYS A 96 6.47 6.57 -8.27
C LYS A 96 5.03 6.07 -8.18
N ALA A 97 4.63 5.18 -9.08
CA ALA A 97 3.27 4.65 -9.08
C ALA A 97 2.95 3.93 -7.77
N ALA A 98 3.79 2.97 -7.35
CA ALA A 98 3.60 2.22 -6.12
C ALA A 98 3.52 3.16 -4.89
N ASN A 99 4.47 4.09 -4.76
CA ASN A 99 4.50 5.04 -3.64
C ASN A 99 3.27 5.96 -3.59
N PHE A 100 2.81 6.46 -4.75
CA PHE A 100 1.63 7.33 -4.78
C PHE A 100 0.35 6.56 -4.45
N THR A 101 0.14 5.38 -5.04
CA THR A 101 -1.12 4.64 -4.86
C THR A 101 -1.26 3.98 -3.49
N MET A 102 -0.15 3.74 -2.79
CA MET A 102 -0.14 3.21 -1.43
C MET A 102 -0.29 4.29 -0.35
N ASN A 103 -0.21 5.57 -0.72
CA ASN A 103 -0.49 6.70 0.15
C ASN A 103 -1.77 7.42 -0.31
N ARG A 104 -2.86 7.27 0.46
CA ARG A 104 -4.17 7.83 0.09
C ARG A 104 -4.15 9.34 -0.14
N LYS A 105 -3.30 10.08 0.58
CA LYS A 105 -3.13 11.53 0.39
C LYS A 105 -2.43 11.84 -0.91
N ALA A 106 -1.29 11.19 -1.16
CA ALA A 106 -0.51 11.39 -2.38
C ALA A 106 -1.34 11.12 -3.66
N ILE A 107 -2.05 9.99 -3.75
CA ILE A 107 -2.87 9.70 -4.93
C ILE A 107 -4.09 10.61 -5.04
N ARG A 108 -4.69 11.00 -3.91
CA ARG A 108 -5.85 11.91 -3.91
C ARG A 108 -5.46 13.29 -4.41
N ASP A 109 -4.40 13.87 -3.85
CA ASP A 109 -3.95 15.21 -4.21
C ASP A 109 -3.41 15.23 -5.66
N LEU A 110 -2.67 14.19 -6.08
CA LEU A 110 -2.28 14.03 -7.49
C LEU A 110 -3.52 14.07 -8.41
N ALA A 111 -4.55 13.29 -8.10
CA ALA A 111 -5.74 13.23 -8.95
C ALA A 111 -6.52 14.55 -8.95
N ALA A 112 -6.82 15.10 -7.77
CA ALA A 112 -7.74 16.22 -7.62
C ALA A 112 -7.10 17.59 -7.91
N ILE A 113 -5.85 17.79 -7.48
CA ILE A 113 -5.15 19.07 -7.55
C ILE A 113 -4.28 19.11 -8.80
N ASP A 114 -3.31 18.20 -8.89
CA ASP A 114 -2.28 18.28 -9.93
C ASP A 114 -2.83 17.94 -11.31
N LEU A 115 -3.71 16.95 -11.40
CA LEU A 115 -4.31 16.49 -12.66
C LEU A 115 -5.70 17.07 -12.93
N GLY A 116 -6.32 17.73 -11.95
CA GLY A 116 -7.67 18.30 -12.08
C GLY A 116 -8.77 17.27 -12.39
N ILE A 117 -8.57 16.01 -12.03
CA ILE A 117 -9.56 14.93 -12.21
C ILE A 117 -10.68 15.14 -11.21
N LYS A 118 -11.93 15.00 -11.67
CA LYS A 118 -13.10 15.10 -10.80
C LYS A 118 -13.08 13.98 -9.74
N THR A 119 -12.89 14.35 -8.48
CA THR A 119 -13.01 13.45 -7.31
C THR A 119 -14.18 13.84 -6.41
N ALA A 120 -14.48 12.99 -5.42
CA ALA A 120 -15.32 13.39 -4.30
C ALA A 120 -14.68 14.55 -3.53
N LYS A 121 -15.50 15.42 -2.93
CA LYS A 121 -15.07 16.47 -2.00
C LYS A 121 -14.42 15.83 -0.77
N TYR A 122 -13.31 16.39 -0.29
CA TYR A 122 -12.55 15.80 0.80
C TYR A 122 -11.83 16.84 1.66
N LYS A 123 -11.54 16.47 2.90
CA LYS A 123 -10.69 17.20 3.83
C LYS A 123 -9.89 16.22 4.66
N TYR A 124 -8.64 16.56 4.95
CA TYR A 124 -7.83 15.80 5.88
C TYR A 124 -8.10 16.25 7.32
N ALA A 125 -7.93 15.33 8.27
CA ALA A 125 -8.00 15.62 9.69
C ALA A 125 -6.98 14.80 10.50
N THR A 126 -6.28 15.47 11.40
CA THR A 126 -5.35 14.91 12.39
C THR A 126 -5.90 15.00 13.82
N SER A 127 -7.07 15.62 13.99
CA SER A 127 -7.77 15.69 15.27
C SER A 127 -9.29 15.55 15.09
N TYR A 128 -9.98 15.21 16.18
CA TYR A 128 -11.44 15.13 16.20
C TYR A 128 -12.11 16.44 15.75
N GLU A 129 -11.59 17.59 16.18
CA GLU A 129 -12.12 18.90 15.79
C GLU A 129 -11.91 19.20 14.31
N GLU A 130 -10.79 18.77 13.73
CA GLU A 130 -10.59 18.85 12.28
C GLU A 130 -11.53 17.91 11.52
N LEU A 131 -11.81 16.71 12.06
CA LEU A 131 -12.79 15.81 11.45
C LEU A 131 -14.17 16.47 11.43
N LYS A 132 -14.63 17.07 12.53
CA LYS A 132 -15.93 17.77 12.57
C LYS A 132 -16.03 18.85 11.50
N LYS A 133 -14.99 19.69 11.35
CA LYS A 133 -14.91 20.71 10.29
C LYS A 133 -14.88 20.08 8.90
N GLY A 134 -14.19 18.95 8.74
CA GLY A 134 -14.17 18.18 7.51
C GLY A 134 -15.54 17.67 7.12
N VAL A 135 -16.30 17.12 8.07
CA VAL A 135 -17.67 16.63 7.89
C VAL A 135 -18.62 17.76 7.51
N GLU A 136 -18.53 18.92 8.18
CA GLU A 136 -19.31 20.11 7.82
C GLU A 136 -18.99 20.56 6.39
N PHE A 137 -17.71 20.56 6.01
CA PHE A 137 -17.29 20.90 4.65
C PHE A 137 -17.80 19.89 3.62
N THR A 138 -17.71 18.58 3.86
CA THR A 138 -18.13 17.56 2.89
C THR A 138 -19.65 17.41 2.80
N GLY A 139 -20.37 17.71 3.89
CA GLY A 139 -21.79 17.42 4.07
C GLY A 139 -22.05 15.95 4.45
N MET A 140 -23.21 15.68 5.06
CA MET A 140 -23.63 14.32 5.40
C MET A 140 -24.67 13.79 4.38
N PRO A 141 -24.65 12.49 4.03
CA PRO A 141 -23.71 11.48 4.53
C PRO A 141 -22.31 11.60 3.91
N CYS A 142 -21.27 11.35 4.70
CA CYS A 142 -19.89 11.28 4.22
C CYS A 142 -19.18 10.02 4.73
N VAL A 143 -17.97 9.78 4.21
CA VAL A 143 -17.16 8.62 4.57
C VAL A 143 -15.86 9.13 5.16
N VAL A 144 -15.48 8.61 6.34
CA VAL A 144 -14.17 8.83 6.93
C VAL A 144 -13.32 7.57 6.77
N LYS A 145 -12.04 7.74 6.44
CA LYS A 145 -11.08 6.64 6.29
C LYS A 145 -9.71 7.03 6.81
N PRO A 146 -8.96 6.11 7.45
CA PRO A 146 -7.54 6.32 7.67
C PRO A 146 -6.80 6.49 6.34
N LEU A 147 -5.76 7.33 6.34
CA LEU A 147 -4.90 7.46 5.18
C LEU A 147 -4.17 6.15 4.86
N MET A 148 -3.75 5.44 5.90
CA MET A 148 -3.08 4.14 5.79
C MET A 148 -3.97 3.04 6.37
N SER A 149 -4.78 2.40 5.53
CA SER A 149 -5.52 1.18 5.90
C SER A 149 -5.82 0.33 4.67
N SER A 150 -5.99 -0.98 4.87
CA SER A 150 -6.40 -1.93 3.83
C SER A 150 -7.76 -2.53 4.14
N SER A 151 -8.43 -3.06 3.11
CA SER A 151 -9.66 -3.86 3.23
C SER A 151 -10.81 -3.16 3.98
N GLY A 152 -10.83 -1.82 3.98
CA GLY A 152 -11.85 -1.02 4.65
C GLY A 152 -11.72 -0.95 6.18
N LYS A 153 -10.64 -1.47 6.79
CA LYS A 153 -10.42 -1.35 8.23
C LYS A 153 -10.34 0.13 8.63
N GLY A 154 -11.08 0.51 9.67
CA GLY A 154 -11.16 1.90 10.16
C GLY A 154 -12.05 2.82 9.32
N GLN A 155 -12.65 2.34 8.22
CA GLN A 155 -13.56 3.15 7.41
C GLN A 155 -14.97 3.15 8.01
N SER A 156 -15.63 4.31 8.00
CA SER A 156 -17.01 4.46 8.48
C SER A 156 -17.81 5.44 7.63
N VAL A 157 -19.14 5.27 7.61
CA VAL A 157 -20.07 6.23 7.01
C VAL A 157 -20.69 7.06 8.13
N ILE A 158 -20.52 8.37 8.08
CA ILE A 158 -21.13 9.32 9.00
C ILE A 158 -22.44 9.78 8.37
N LYS A 159 -23.56 9.41 8.98
CA LYS A 159 -24.91 9.80 8.52
C LYS A 159 -25.52 10.88 9.40
N THR A 160 -25.15 10.90 10.68
CA THR A 160 -25.59 11.89 11.66
C THR A 160 -24.40 12.41 12.49
N GLU A 161 -24.60 13.50 13.21
CA GLU A 161 -23.57 14.05 14.10
C GLU A 161 -23.10 13.06 15.18
N SER A 162 -24.00 12.19 15.66
CA SER A 162 -23.67 11.16 16.65
C SER A 162 -22.72 10.08 16.12
N ASP A 163 -22.56 9.97 14.80
CA ASP A 163 -21.65 9.00 14.19
C ASP A 163 -20.19 9.49 14.20
N ILE A 164 -19.96 10.81 14.29
CA ILE A 164 -18.63 11.42 14.09
C ILE A 164 -17.60 10.86 15.09
N GLU A 165 -17.93 10.85 16.39
CA GLU A 165 -17.02 10.38 17.44
C GLU A 165 -16.71 8.89 17.30
N LYS A 166 -17.73 8.07 17.04
CA LYS A 166 -17.56 6.63 16.81
C LYS A 166 -16.66 6.37 15.60
N ALA A 167 -16.89 7.11 14.53
CA ALA A 167 -16.14 6.99 13.29
C ALA A 167 -14.69 7.45 13.45
N TRP A 168 -14.44 8.51 14.22
CA TRP A 168 -13.10 8.96 14.59
C TRP A 168 -12.33 7.88 15.35
N ASN A 169 -12.91 7.37 16.44
CA ASN A 169 -12.26 6.36 17.27
C ASN A 169 -11.94 5.09 16.45
N TYR A 170 -12.89 4.63 15.64
CA TYR A 170 -12.67 3.46 14.78
C TYR A 170 -11.59 3.69 13.71
N ALA A 171 -11.52 4.91 13.14
CA ALA A 171 -10.46 5.26 12.19
C ALA A 171 -9.08 5.27 12.86
N MET A 172 -8.96 5.81 14.08
CA MET A 172 -7.71 5.83 14.84
C MET A 172 -7.24 4.42 15.19
N GLU A 173 -8.14 3.55 15.68
CA GLU A 173 -7.83 2.13 15.95
C GLU A 173 -7.51 1.33 14.68
N GLY A 174 -8.08 1.75 13.54
CA GLY A 174 -7.94 1.10 12.25
C GLY A 174 -6.70 1.51 11.45
N SER A 175 -6.01 2.59 11.86
CA SER A 175 -4.83 3.09 11.16
C SER A 175 -3.66 2.11 11.23
N ARG A 176 -2.87 2.04 10.16
CA ARG A 176 -1.64 1.23 10.08
C ARG A 176 -0.41 2.13 9.98
N GLY A 177 0.65 1.76 10.70
CA GLY A 177 1.90 2.51 10.73
C GLY A 177 1.81 3.75 11.62
N ASP A 178 2.68 4.72 11.39
CA ASP A 178 2.91 5.83 12.31
C ASP A 178 2.07 7.08 11.99
N LEU A 179 1.25 7.01 10.93
CA LEU A 179 0.45 8.15 10.45
C LEU A 179 -0.98 8.09 11.01
N MET A 180 -1.29 9.00 11.92
CA MET A 180 -2.61 9.17 12.53
C MET A 180 -3.38 10.31 11.88
N GLU A 181 -3.78 10.12 10.62
CA GLU A 181 -4.51 11.10 9.81
C GLU A 181 -5.63 10.40 9.02
N VAL A 182 -6.77 11.08 8.85
CA VAL A 182 -7.94 10.60 8.09
C VAL A 182 -8.28 11.55 6.94
N ILE A 183 -9.12 11.05 6.02
CA ILE A 183 -9.77 11.80 4.93
C ILE A 183 -11.29 11.58 4.93
#